data_AF-A0A7W1G732-F1
#
_entry.id   AF-A0A7W1G732-F1
#
_cell.length_a   1.000
_cell.length_b   1.000
_cell.length_c   1.000
_cell.angle_alpha   90.00
_cell.angle_beta   90.00
_cell.angle_gamma   90.00
#
_symmetry.space_group_name_H-M   'P 1'
#
loop_
_entity.id
_entity.type
_entity.pdbx_description
1 polymer ?
#
loop_
_entity_poly.entity_id
_entity_poly.type
_entity_poly.pdbx_seq_one_letter_code
_entity_poly.pdbx_strand_id
1 'polypeptide(L)'
;MDAPLPTIDELQRHLPACMCADRLWAEARLADARERVARRQPIERTLAEVVARIAPSLAEAARRGTLPLVLAYPEQLPVSARRDDILDTIRDHRVFILTGETGSGKTTQLPKLLLESGLGRRGLIALTQPRRVAALAMAARIRAETSAAEGVIAHSVRFDDHATADTLVRVMTDGLLLAEAAKDPWLSRYEAVIVDEAHER
;
A
#
# COMPACT_ATOMS: atom_id res chain seq x y z
N MET A 1 11.58 25.38 25.95
CA MET A 1 12.48 24.23 26.21
C MET A 1 12.19 23.25 25.10
N ASP A 2 13.07 23.15 24.10
CA ASP A 2 12.92 22.14 23.05
C ASP A 2 13.04 20.76 23.68
N ALA A 3 12.08 19.87 23.40
CA ALA A 3 12.16 18.49 23.84
C ALA A 3 13.44 17.85 23.26
N PRO A 4 14.14 17.00 24.03
CA PRO A 4 15.32 16.31 23.53
C PRO A 4 14.97 15.47 22.29
N LEU A 5 15.87 15.45 21.30
CA LEU A 5 15.67 14.65 20.09
C LEU A 5 15.60 13.16 20.46
N PRO A 6 14.67 12.41 19.85
CA PRO A 6 14.56 10.97 20.08
C PRO A 6 15.79 10.24 19.56
N THR A 7 16.11 9.13 20.21
CA THR A 7 17.16 8.18 19.83
C THR A 7 16.81 7.47 18.52
N ILE A 8 17.83 6.87 17.88
CA ILE A 8 17.63 6.04 16.68
C ILE A 8 16.61 4.91 16.95
N ASP A 9 16.71 4.25 18.10
CA ASP A 9 15.85 3.11 18.43
C ASP A 9 14.42 3.53 18.77
N GLU A 10 14.22 4.74 19.30
CA GLU A 10 12.88 5.34 19.42
C GLU A 10 12.26 5.60 18.06
N LEU A 11 13.01 6.23 17.14
CA LEU A 11 12.52 6.49 15.78
C LEU A 11 12.20 5.21 15.03
N GLN A 12 13.04 4.18 15.14
CA GLN A 12 12.83 2.88 14.49
C GLN A 12 11.52 2.20 14.91
N ARG A 13 11.09 2.35 16.17
CA ARG A 13 9.83 1.78 16.64
C ARG A 13 8.59 2.42 15.98
N HIS A 14 8.71 3.65 15.50
CA HIS A 14 7.60 4.34 14.83
C HIS A 14 7.54 4.09 13.31
N LEU A 15 8.65 3.72 12.68
CA LEU A 15 8.72 3.56 11.23
C LEU A 15 7.67 2.59 10.64
N PRO A 16 7.32 1.45 11.28
CA PRO A 16 6.31 0.55 10.73
C PRO A 16 4.92 1.17 10.54
N ALA A 17 4.60 2.25 11.28
CA ALA A 17 3.33 2.96 11.17
C ALA A 17 3.37 4.15 10.19
N CYS A 18 4.54 4.50 9.66
CA CYS A 18 4.70 5.59 8.69
C CYS A 18 4.22 5.18 7.29
N MET A 19 4.02 6.16 6.42
CA MET A 19 3.81 5.91 5.00
C MET A 19 5.03 5.18 4.40
N CYS A 20 4.81 4.27 3.45
CA CYS A 20 5.85 3.37 2.93
C CYS A 20 7.08 4.09 2.37
N ALA A 21 6.86 5.16 1.59
CA ALA A 21 7.95 5.91 0.98
C ALA A 21 8.81 6.62 2.03
N ASP A 22 8.19 7.16 3.08
CA ASP A 22 8.90 7.82 4.17
C ASP A 22 9.59 6.83 5.09
N ARG A 23 8.96 5.67 5.33
CA ARG A 23 9.58 4.55 6.04
C ARG A 23 10.87 4.11 5.34
N LEU A 24 10.81 3.82 4.04
CA LEU A 24 11.97 3.37 3.27
C LEU A 24 13.11 4.39 3.33
N TRP A 25 12.78 5.68 3.16
CA TRP A 25 13.75 6.76 3.28
C TRP A 25 14.34 6.87 4.70
N ALA A 26 13.51 6.76 5.74
CA ALA A 26 13.92 6.89 7.13
C ALA A 26 14.78 5.71 7.59
N GLU A 27 14.46 4.48 7.16
CA GLU A 27 15.27 3.29 7.43
C GLU A 27 16.69 3.46 6.89
N ALA A 28 16.84 3.93 5.65
CA ALA A 28 18.14 4.22 5.06
C ALA A 28 18.90 5.32 5.84
N ARG A 29 18.22 6.42 6.20
CA ARG A 29 18.85 7.52 6.95
C ARG A 29 19.27 7.14 8.36
N LEU A 30 18.48 6.32 9.05
CA LEU A 30 18.84 5.83 10.37
C LEU A 30 19.96 4.78 10.30
N ALA A 31 20.05 4.00 9.22
CA ALA A 31 21.21 3.13 8.99
C ALA A 31 22.49 3.96 8.84
N ASP A 32 22.49 5.00 7.99
CA ASP A 32 23.62 5.92 7.85
C ASP A 32 23.98 6.60 9.18
N ALA A 33 22.98 6.99 9.98
CA ALA A 33 23.19 7.58 11.30
C ALA A 33 23.88 6.61 12.27
N ARG A 34 23.53 5.32 12.24
CA ARG A 34 24.21 4.28 13.06
C ARG A 34 25.69 4.16 12.71
N GLU A 35 26.03 4.20 11.42
CA GLU A 35 27.43 4.18 10.98
C GLU A 35 28.20 5.42 11.46
N ARG A 36 27.57 6.59 11.44
CA ARG A 36 28.17 7.84 11.95
C ARG A 36 28.43 7.81 13.45
N VAL A 37 27.49 7.27 14.23
CA VAL A 37 27.68 7.06 15.68
C VAL A 37 28.89 6.17 15.94
N ALA A 38 29.04 5.07 15.19
CA ALA A 38 30.21 4.19 15.30
C ALA A 38 31.53 4.93 15.02
N ARG A 39 31.50 5.96 14.15
CA ARG A 39 32.63 6.85 13.84
C ARG A 39 32.73 8.07 14.77
N ARG A 40 31.92 8.13 15.84
CA ARG A 40 31.84 9.27 16.79
C ARG A 40 31.51 10.60 16.12
N GLN A 41 30.69 10.57 15.08
CA GLN A 41 30.22 11.76 14.37
C GLN A 41 28.84 12.21 14.87
N PRO A 42 28.54 13.52 14.84
CA PRO A 42 27.24 14.06 15.22
C PRO A 42 26.12 13.58 14.28
N ILE A 43 24.93 13.34 14.85
CA ILE A 43 23.75 12.84 14.13
C ILE A 43 22.47 13.67 14.38
N GLU A 44 22.56 14.72 15.18
CA GLU A 44 21.42 15.54 15.63
C GLU A 44 20.62 16.07 14.44
N ARG A 45 21.32 16.53 13.40
CA ARG A 45 20.70 16.97 12.14
C ARG A 45 19.94 15.83 11.46
N THR A 46 20.52 14.63 11.37
CA THR A 46 19.87 13.48 10.75
C THR A 46 18.63 13.05 11.55
N LEU A 47 18.72 13.04 12.88
CA LEU A 47 17.56 12.76 13.75
C LEU A 47 16.46 13.80 13.56
N ALA A 48 16.79 15.08 13.54
CA ALA A 48 15.83 16.16 13.30
C ALA A 48 15.17 16.05 11.92
N GLU A 49 15.93 15.75 10.86
CA GLU A 49 15.41 15.51 9.50
C GLU A 49 14.44 14.32 9.49
N VAL A 50 14.77 13.23 10.18
CA VAL A 50 13.89 12.05 10.27
C VAL A 50 12.61 12.38 11.04
N VAL A 51 12.71 13.02 12.21
CA VAL A 51 11.55 13.44 13.01
C VAL A 51 10.60 14.32 12.19
N ALA A 52 11.14 15.34 11.52
CA ALA A 52 10.36 16.28 10.73
C ALA A 52 9.61 15.60 9.58
N ARG A 53 10.15 14.49 9.05
CA ARG A 53 9.53 13.74 7.96
C ARG A 53 8.55 12.66 8.42
N ILE A 54 8.86 11.92 9.48
CA ILE A 54 7.99 10.82 9.92
C ILE A 54 6.75 11.31 10.67
N ALA A 55 6.81 12.45 11.36
CA ALA A 55 5.67 12.97 12.11
C ALA A 55 4.42 13.21 11.23
N PRO A 56 4.49 13.96 10.10
CA PRO A 56 3.34 14.09 9.20
C PRO A 56 2.99 12.76 8.53
N SER A 57 3.97 11.89 8.27
CA SER A 57 3.76 10.56 7.68
C SER A 57 2.89 9.67 8.56
N LEU A 58 3.14 9.66 9.87
CA LEU A 58 2.33 8.94 10.86
C LEU A 58 0.90 9.49 10.92
N ALA A 59 0.76 10.82 10.94
CA ALA A 59 -0.54 11.47 10.97
C ALA A 59 -1.35 11.14 9.72
N GLU A 60 -0.71 11.12 8.56
CA GLU A 60 -1.35 10.77 7.29
C GLU A 60 -1.78 9.29 7.24
N ALA A 61 -0.92 8.36 7.66
CA ALA A 61 -1.28 6.95 7.74
C ALA A 61 -2.44 6.70 8.71
N ALA A 62 -2.44 7.37 9.86
CA ALA A 62 -3.53 7.29 10.84
C ALA A 62 -4.84 7.85 10.25
N ARG A 63 -4.79 9.01 9.58
CA ARG A 63 -5.93 9.63 8.90
C ARG A 63 -6.48 8.73 7.79
N ARG A 64 -5.62 8.15 6.94
CA ARG A 64 -6.05 7.17 5.93
C ARG A 64 -6.69 5.95 6.57
N GLY A 65 -6.24 5.55 7.76
CA GLY A 65 -6.83 4.47 8.57
C GLY A 65 -8.28 4.73 9.01
N THR A 66 -8.72 5.98 9.11
CA THR A 66 -10.11 6.33 9.49
C THR A 66 -11.06 6.48 8.31
N LEU A 67 -10.56 6.36 7.07
CA LEU A 67 -11.41 6.45 5.87
C LEU A 67 -12.45 5.31 5.87
N PRO A 68 -13.75 5.64 5.73
CA PRO A 68 -14.84 4.68 5.86
C PRO A 68 -14.83 3.68 4.70
N LEU A 69 -14.91 2.40 5.05
CA LEU A 69 -15.01 1.27 4.11
C LEU A 69 -15.91 0.20 4.72
N VAL A 70 -16.75 -0.42 3.89
CA VAL A 70 -17.51 -1.61 4.25
C VAL A 70 -16.85 -2.82 3.59
N LEU A 71 -16.21 -3.68 4.37
CA LEU A 71 -15.61 -4.91 3.83
C LEU A 71 -16.60 -6.06 4.01
N ALA A 72 -17.36 -6.34 2.95
CA ALA A 72 -18.30 -7.45 2.89
C ALA A 72 -17.85 -8.47 1.83
N TYR A 73 -18.01 -9.75 2.15
CA TYR A 73 -17.60 -10.88 1.33
C TYR A 73 -18.81 -11.77 1.02
N PRO A 74 -19.30 -11.79 -0.23
CA PRO A 74 -20.43 -12.63 -0.59
C PRO A 74 -20.06 -14.12 -0.48
N GLU A 75 -20.80 -14.89 0.34
CA GLU A 75 -20.52 -16.29 0.66
C GLU A 75 -20.50 -17.21 -0.57
N GLN A 76 -21.24 -16.85 -1.62
CA GLN A 76 -21.31 -17.61 -2.86
C GLN A 76 -20.02 -17.58 -3.69
N LEU A 77 -19.09 -16.67 -3.41
CA LEU A 77 -17.83 -16.59 -4.14
C LEU A 77 -16.79 -17.53 -3.52
N PRO A 78 -16.15 -18.41 -4.31
CA PRO A 78 -15.11 -19.32 -3.81
C PRO A 78 -13.99 -18.63 -3.03
N VAL A 79 -13.58 -17.42 -3.43
CA VAL A 79 -12.56 -16.64 -2.72
C VAL A 79 -13.03 -16.21 -1.32
N SER A 80 -14.31 -15.85 -1.17
CA SER A 80 -14.88 -15.50 0.15
C SER A 80 -14.88 -16.69 1.10
N ALA A 81 -15.21 -17.88 0.59
CA ALA A 81 -15.21 -19.12 1.38
C ALA A 81 -13.81 -19.51 1.89
N ARG A 82 -12.75 -18.99 1.27
CA ARG A 82 -11.34 -19.21 1.64
C ARG A 82 -10.70 -17.97 2.26
N ARG A 83 -11.50 -17.02 2.76
CA ARG A 83 -11.03 -15.76 3.33
C ARG A 83 -9.92 -15.96 4.37
N ASP A 84 -10.14 -16.83 5.35
CA ASP A 84 -9.21 -16.98 6.48
C ASP A 84 -7.88 -17.58 6.00
N ASP A 85 -7.91 -18.62 5.16
CA ASP A 85 -6.72 -19.20 4.51
C ASP A 85 -5.90 -18.13 3.75
N ILE A 86 -6.58 -17.24 3.02
CA ILE A 86 -5.94 -16.18 2.24
C ILE A 86 -5.35 -15.12 3.17
N LEU A 87 -6.04 -14.73 4.24
CA LEU A 87 -5.54 -13.77 5.22
C LEU A 87 -4.31 -14.29 5.96
N ASP A 88 -4.29 -15.58 6.33
CA ASP A 88 -3.11 -16.22 6.91
C ASP A 88 -1.96 -16.27 5.89
N THR A 89 -2.26 -16.60 4.63
CA THR A 89 -1.26 -16.57 3.55
C THR A 89 -0.65 -15.16 3.36
N ILE A 90 -1.48 -14.10 3.39
CA ILE A 90 -1.03 -12.70 3.30
C ILE A 90 -0.12 -12.34 4.47
N ARG A 91 -0.41 -12.84 5.68
CA ARG A 91 0.38 -12.57 6.89
C ARG A 91 1.75 -13.24 6.82
N ASP A 92 1.79 -14.49 6.35
CA ASP A 92 2.97 -15.34 6.44
C ASP A 92 3.88 -15.24 5.21
N HIS A 93 3.35 -14.77 4.08
CA HIS A 93 4.08 -14.72 2.82
C HIS A 93 4.09 -13.32 2.18
N ARG A 94 5.29 -12.84 1.84
CA ARG A 94 5.46 -11.59 1.07
C ARG A 94 5.02 -11.71 -0.39
N VAL A 95 5.03 -12.93 -0.94
CA VAL A 95 4.65 -13.25 -2.31
C VAL A 95 3.89 -14.58 -2.30
N PHE A 96 2.73 -14.62 -2.93
CA PHE A 96 1.95 -15.83 -3.12
C PHE A 96 1.21 -15.78 -4.46
N ILE A 97 0.77 -16.95 -4.93
CA ILE A 97 -0.01 -17.08 -6.16
C ILE A 97 -1.41 -17.52 -5.76
N LEU A 98 -2.43 -16.75 -6.15
CA LEU A 98 -3.82 -17.10 -5.97
C LEU A 98 -4.41 -17.59 -7.29
N THR A 99 -4.75 -18.87 -7.36
CA THR A 99 -5.38 -19.48 -8.53
C THR A 99 -6.88 -19.74 -8.29
N GLY A 100 -7.65 -19.76 -9.38
CA GLY A 100 -9.08 -20.07 -9.35
C GLY A 100 -9.73 -19.75 -10.68
N GLU A 101 -10.88 -20.33 -10.97
CA GLU A 101 -11.60 -20.11 -12.23
C GLU A 101 -12.09 -18.66 -12.40
N THR A 102 -12.38 -18.26 -13.64
CA THR A 102 -13.03 -16.98 -13.91
C THR A 102 -14.37 -16.90 -13.17
N GLY A 103 -14.66 -15.74 -12.57
CA GLY A 103 -15.87 -15.57 -11.75
C GLY A 103 -15.72 -16.03 -10.29
N SER A 104 -14.58 -16.58 -9.89
CA SER A 104 -14.35 -16.99 -8.49
C SER A 104 -14.25 -15.84 -7.48
N GLY A 105 -14.15 -14.59 -7.97
CA GLY A 105 -14.09 -13.38 -7.15
C GLY A 105 -12.69 -12.83 -6.88
N LYS A 106 -11.62 -13.39 -7.46
CA LYS A 106 -10.22 -12.98 -7.20
C LYS A 106 -10.02 -11.46 -7.27
N THR A 107 -10.32 -10.87 -8.43
CA THR A 107 -10.09 -9.46 -8.74
C THR A 107 -10.82 -8.50 -7.81
N THR A 108 -12.03 -8.86 -7.39
CA THR A 108 -12.89 -7.97 -6.57
C THR A 108 -12.69 -8.19 -5.07
N GLN A 109 -12.38 -9.42 -4.64
CA GLN A 109 -12.28 -9.75 -3.21
C GLN A 109 -10.85 -9.60 -2.67
N LEU A 110 -9.81 -9.91 -3.44
CA LEU A 110 -8.43 -9.86 -2.95
C LEU A 110 -7.99 -8.46 -2.48
N PRO A 111 -8.30 -7.35 -3.18
CA PRO A 111 -7.99 -6.00 -2.66
C PRO A 111 -8.67 -5.71 -1.32
N LYS A 112 -9.88 -6.23 -1.10
CA LYS A 112 -10.61 -6.08 0.17
C LYS A 112 -9.94 -6.86 1.30
N LEU A 113 -9.49 -8.09 1.02
CA LEU A 113 -8.74 -8.91 1.98
C LEU A 113 -7.42 -8.23 2.39
N LEU A 114 -6.71 -7.58 1.44
CA LEU A 114 -5.51 -6.80 1.76
C LEU A 114 -5.82 -5.55 2.60
N LEU A 115 -6.92 -4.87 2.33
CA LEU A 115 -7.39 -3.76 3.19
C LEU A 115 -7.72 -4.25 4.60
N GLU A 116 -8.35 -5.42 4.71
CA GLU A 116 -8.70 -6.06 5.97
C GLU A 116 -7.47 -6.46 6.78
N SER A 117 -6.42 -6.96 6.11
CA SER A 117 -5.14 -7.29 6.74
C SER A 117 -4.33 -6.04 7.15
N GLY A 118 -4.90 -4.84 7.00
CA GLY A 118 -4.29 -3.58 7.41
C GLY A 118 -3.30 -2.98 6.40
N LEU A 119 -3.34 -3.41 5.14
CA LEU A 119 -2.59 -2.81 4.03
C LEU A 119 -3.43 -1.71 3.34
N GLY A 120 -2.77 -0.90 2.51
CA GLY A 120 -3.39 0.19 1.76
C GLY A 120 -3.58 1.49 2.55
N ARG A 121 -3.14 1.55 3.82
CA ARG A 121 -3.26 2.75 4.69
C ARG A 121 -1.95 3.53 4.82
N ARG A 122 -0.81 2.86 4.75
CA ARG A 122 0.54 3.45 4.72
C ARG A 122 1.08 3.61 3.29
N GLY A 123 0.49 2.91 2.34
CA GLY A 123 0.76 3.03 0.92
C GLY A 123 -0.47 2.68 0.11
N LEU A 124 -0.30 2.45 -1.18
CA LEU A 124 -1.36 2.03 -2.09
C LEU A 124 -1.38 0.51 -2.25
N ILE A 125 -2.55 -0.05 -2.51
CA ILE A 125 -2.68 -1.38 -3.11
C ILE A 125 -2.84 -1.16 -4.61
N ALA A 126 -1.88 -1.60 -5.42
CA ALA A 126 -2.03 -1.64 -6.88
C ALA A 126 -2.79 -2.90 -7.28
N LEU A 127 -3.79 -2.77 -8.14
CA LEU A 127 -4.40 -3.88 -8.85
C LEU A 127 -4.22 -3.65 -10.34
N THR A 128 -3.42 -4.47 -11.01
CA THR A 128 -3.22 -4.33 -12.45
C THR A 128 -4.31 -5.06 -13.23
N GLN A 129 -4.60 -4.55 -14.42
CA GLN A 129 -5.50 -5.15 -15.40
C GLN A 129 -4.90 -4.96 -16.80
N PRO A 130 -4.90 -5.99 -17.67
CA PRO A 130 -4.32 -5.88 -19.01
C PRO A 130 -5.08 -4.92 -19.91
N ARG A 131 -6.38 -4.67 -19.61
CA ARG A 131 -7.29 -3.88 -20.44
C ARG A 131 -7.80 -2.66 -19.69
N ARG A 132 -7.78 -1.48 -20.34
CA ARG A 132 -8.26 -0.20 -19.77
C ARG A 132 -9.71 -0.30 -19.29
N VAL A 133 -10.61 -0.82 -20.11
CA VAL A 133 -12.03 -0.95 -19.78
C VAL A 133 -12.25 -1.85 -18.56
N ALA A 134 -11.46 -2.92 -18.42
CA ALA A 134 -11.50 -3.79 -17.25
C ALA A 134 -11.02 -3.04 -15.99
N ALA A 135 -9.92 -2.27 -16.08
CA ALA A 135 -9.44 -1.46 -14.96
C ALA A 135 -10.51 -0.48 -14.44
N LEU A 136 -11.16 0.25 -15.35
CA LEU A 136 -12.23 1.19 -15.01
C LEU A 136 -13.43 0.47 -14.37
N ALA A 137 -13.89 -0.62 -14.98
CA ALA A 137 -15.02 -1.39 -14.48
C ALA A 137 -14.73 -2.02 -13.10
N MET A 138 -13.51 -2.53 -12.89
CA MET A 138 -13.11 -3.13 -11.62
C MET A 138 -13.00 -2.09 -10.50
N ALA A 139 -12.44 -0.90 -10.77
CA ALA A 139 -12.43 0.17 -9.77
C ALA A 139 -13.85 0.58 -9.36
N ALA A 140 -14.75 0.77 -10.33
CA ALA A 140 -16.14 1.10 -10.07
C ALA A 140 -16.86 -0.01 -9.26
N ARG A 141 -16.62 -1.27 -9.62
CA ARG A 141 -17.19 -2.43 -8.94
C ARG A 141 -16.72 -2.54 -7.49
N ILE A 142 -15.41 -2.47 -7.25
CA ILE A 142 -14.83 -2.54 -5.90
C ILE A 142 -15.35 -1.39 -5.06
N ARG A 143 -15.37 -0.16 -5.59
CA ARG A 143 -15.90 1.02 -4.89
C ARG A 143 -17.35 0.83 -4.45
N ALA A 144 -18.20 0.30 -5.33
CA ALA A 144 -19.60 0.01 -5.03
C ALA A 144 -19.74 -1.06 -3.94
N GLU A 145 -18.99 -2.16 -4.06
CA GLU A 145 -18.98 -3.23 -3.05
C GLU A 145 -18.49 -2.76 -1.69
N THR A 146 -17.57 -1.79 -1.64
CA THR A 146 -17.04 -1.27 -0.38
C THR A 146 -17.76 -0.04 0.15
N SER A 147 -18.78 0.45 -0.56
CA SER A 147 -19.45 1.73 -0.28
C SER A 147 -18.46 2.88 -0.05
N ALA A 148 -17.32 2.84 -0.77
CA ALA A 148 -16.24 3.79 -0.57
C ALA A 148 -16.58 5.13 -1.21
N ALA A 149 -16.15 6.22 -0.57
CA ALA A 149 -16.20 7.54 -1.18
C ALA A 149 -15.40 7.57 -2.49
N GLU A 150 -15.71 8.53 -3.35
CA GLU A 150 -14.95 8.76 -4.57
C GLU A 150 -13.47 9.03 -4.25
N GLY A 151 -12.56 8.54 -5.09
CA GLY A 151 -11.12 8.67 -4.90
C GLY A 151 -10.50 7.63 -3.97
N VAL A 152 -11.23 7.08 -2.98
CA VAL A 152 -10.68 6.05 -2.06
C VAL A 152 -10.34 4.74 -2.81
N ILE A 153 -11.19 4.36 -3.76
CA ILE A 153 -10.92 3.32 -4.75
C ILE A 153 -10.89 4.00 -6.12
N ALA A 154 -9.69 4.18 -6.68
CA ALA A 154 -9.47 4.93 -7.91
C ALA A 154 -9.04 4.02 -9.06
N HIS A 155 -9.23 4.50 -10.29
CA HIS A 155 -8.61 3.92 -11.47
C HIS A 155 -7.56 4.88 -12.04
N SER A 156 -6.56 4.31 -12.70
CA SER A 156 -5.54 5.08 -13.41
C SER A 156 -5.10 4.33 -14.66
N VAL A 157 -5.35 4.93 -15.80
CA VAL A 157 -4.93 4.43 -17.11
C VAL A 157 -4.19 5.51 -17.86
N ARG A 158 -3.62 5.16 -19.01
CA ARG A 158 -2.86 6.15 -19.80
C ARG A 158 -3.76 7.34 -20.17
N PHE A 159 -3.29 8.54 -19.81
CA PHE A 159 -3.95 9.84 -20.00
C PHE A 159 -5.20 10.09 -19.15
N ASP A 160 -5.45 9.25 -18.15
CA ASP A 160 -6.65 9.35 -17.32
C ASP A 160 -6.35 8.80 -15.91
N ASP A 161 -6.10 9.70 -14.96
CA ASP A 161 -5.64 9.37 -13.61
C ASP A 161 -6.56 10.00 -12.57
N HIS A 162 -7.29 9.16 -11.82
CA HIS A 162 -8.23 9.57 -10.79
C HIS A 162 -7.72 9.30 -9.37
N ALA A 163 -6.44 8.92 -9.21
CA ALA A 163 -5.86 8.71 -7.88
C ALA A 163 -5.72 10.05 -7.13
N THR A 164 -6.02 10.04 -5.84
CA THR A 164 -5.93 11.18 -4.93
C THR A 164 -5.07 10.81 -3.71
N ALA A 165 -4.87 11.77 -2.80
CA ALA A 165 -4.20 11.50 -1.52
C ALA A 165 -4.97 10.46 -0.66
N ASP A 166 -6.28 10.34 -0.85
CA ASP A 166 -7.15 9.42 -0.12
C ASP A 166 -7.26 8.03 -0.77
N THR A 167 -6.70 7.84 -1.97
CA THR A 167 -6.74 6.54 -2.63
C THR A 167 -6.03 5.49 -1.78
N LEU A 168 -6.68 4.36 -1.57
CA LEU A 168 -6.13 3.18 -0.87
C LEU A 168 -5.90 2.05 -1.85
N VAL A 169 -6.82 1.86 -2.79
CA VAL A 169 -6.70 0.88 -3.89
C VAL A 169 -6.69 1.64 -5.20
N ARG A 170 -5.65 1.38 -6.01
CA ARG A 170 -5.48 1.93 -7.34
C ARG A 170 -5.56 0.81 -8.35
N VAL A 171 -6.64 0.78 -9.13
CA VAL A 171 -6.77 -0.15 -10.25
C VAL A 171 -6.16 0.48 -11.49
N MET A 172 -5.19 -0.19 -12.10
CA MET A 172 -4.40 0.41 -13.17
C MET A 172 -4.07 -0.57 -14.28
N THR A 173 -3.58 -0.08 -15.40
CA THR A 173 -3.06 -0.97 -16.45
C THR A 173 -1.63 -1.39 -16.15
N ASP A 174 -1.24 -2.59 -16.56
CA ASP A 174 0.11 -3.12 -16.35
C ASP A 174 1.20 -2.17 -16.87
N GLY A 175 0.98 -1.58 -18.04
CA GLY A 175 1.91 -0.63 -18.65
C GLY A 175 2.11 0.65 -17.83
N LEU A 176 1.11 1.06 -17.04
CA LEU A 176 1.25 2.20 -16.14
C LEU A 176 2.10 1.82 -14.92
N LEU A 177 1.87 0.64 -14.33
CA LEU A 177 2.69 0.16 -13.22
C LEU A 177 4.14 -0.04 -13.66
N LEU A 178 4.37 -0.60 -14.86
CA LEU A 178 5.70 -0.77 -15.42
C LEU A 178 6.42 0.57 -15.63
N ALA A 179 5.71 1.58 -16.12
CA ALA A 179 6.26 2.93 -16.28
C ALA A 179 6.59 3.60 -14.93
N GLU A 180 5.83 3.32 -13.88
CA GLU A 180 6.14 3.77 -12.52
C GLU A 180 7.34 3.02 -11.94
N ALA A 181 7.42 1.69 -12.10
CA ALA A 181 8.56 0.88 -11.66
C ALA A 181 9.87 1.33 -12.31
N ALA A 182 9.84 1.80 -13.56
CA ALA A 182 11.01 2.36 -14.22
C ALA A 182 11.52 3.66 -13.56
N LYS A 183 10.64 4.43 -12.91
CA LYS A 183 10.98 5.69 -12.23
C LYS A 183 11.29 5.47 -10.74
N ASP A 184 10.55 4.57 -10.10
CA ASP A 184 10.70 4.15 -8.71
C ASP A 184 10.80 2.61 -8.67
N PRO A 185 12.02 2.06 -8.80
CA PRO A 185 12.24 0.61 -8.80
C PRO A 185 11.84 -0.09 -7.50
N TRP A 186 11.71 0.67 -6.40
CA TRP A 186 11.27 0.15 -5.11
C TRP A 186 9.75 0.10 -4.99
N LEU A 187 9.04 0.73 -5.93
CA LEU A 187 7.59 0.94 -5.85
C LEU A 187 7.19 1.47 -4.47
N SER A 188 7.97 2.42 -3.96
CA SER A 188 7.99 2.85 -2.55
C SER A 188 6.66 3.38 -2.02
N ARG A 189 5.74 3.72 -2.92
CA ARG A 189 4.38 4.19 -2.60
C ARG A 189 3.38 3.05 -2.37
N TYR A 190 3.72 1.82 -2.75
CA TYR A 190 2.82 0.68 -2.71
C TYR A 190 3.10 -0.22 -1.50
N GLU A 191 2.05 -0.61 -0.79
CA GLU A 191 2.10 -1.65 0.25
C GLU A 191 1.93 -3.04 -0.32
N ALA A 192 1.12 -3.15 -1.38
CA ALA A 192 0.88 -4.40 -2.07
C ALA A 192 0.66 -4.14 -3.55
N VAL A 193 1.05 -5.12 -4.36
CA VAL A 193 0.83 -5.13 -5.80
C VAL A 193 0.16 -6.45 -6.15
N ILE A 194 -1.00 -6.37 -6.78
CA ILE A 194 -1.72 -7.50 -7.34
C ILE A 194 -1.52 -7.45 -8.85
N VAL A 195 -0.86 -8.47 -9.38
CA VAL A 195 -0.75 -8.68 -10.83
C VAL A 195 -1.87 -9.62 -11.23
N ASP A 196 -2.98 -9.06 -11.72
CA ASP A 196 -4.13 -9.84 -12.13
C ASP A 196 -4.02 -10.32 -13.57
N GLU A 197 -4.75 -11.40 -13.89
CA GLU A 197 -4.73 -12.03 -15.21
C GLU A 197 -3.33 -12.40 -15.70
N ALA A 198 -2.44 -12.77 -14.77
CA ALA A 198 -1.07 -13.21 -15.05
C ALA A 198 -0.97 -14.45 -15.94
N HIS A 199 -2.09 -15.10 -16.26
CA HIS A 199 -2.15 -16.22 -17.19
C HIS A 199 -2.24 -15.78 -18.66
N GLU A 200 -2.62 -14.53 -18.94
CA GLU A 200 -2.69 -13.99 -20.30
C GLU A 200 -1.29 -13.64 -20.86
N ARG A 201 -0.21 -13.72 -20.05
CA ARG A 201 1.14 -13.25 -20.38
C ARG A 201 2.22 -14.07 -19.69
#